data_AF-A0A924A3K7-F1
#
_entry.id   AF-A0A924A3K7-F1
#
_cell.length_a   1.000
_cell.length_b   1.000
_cell.length_c   1.000
_cell.angle_alpha   90.00
_cell.angle_beta   90.00
_cell.angle_gamma   90.00
#
_symmetry.space_group_name_H-M   'P 1'
#
loop_
_entity.id
_entity.type
_entity.pdbx_description
1 polymer ?
#
loop_
_entity_poly.entity_id
_entity_poly.type
_entity_poly.pdbx_seq_one_letter_code
_entity_poly.pdbx_strand_id
1 'polypeptide(L)'
;MTIHKEGYTTIALTILFIFVLNAFIDYRYYDIIWLRWLIYVFSFLLFVIVVQFFRSPRRLFSFGEALVICPADGKVVVIEETEELEYFKDKRLQVSIFMSPVNVHINRNPISGLVK
;
A
#
# COMPACT_ATOMS: atom_id res chain seq x y z
N MET A 1 12.99 -9.69 -0.71
CA MET A 1 11.85 -8.75 -0.61
C MET A 1 11.87 -8.20 0.80
N THR A 2 11.90 -6.87 0.97
CA THR A 2 11.95 -6.25 2.31
C THR A 2 10.59 -5.67 2.65
N ILE A 3 10.33 -5.37 3.92
CA ILE A 3 9.14 -4.65 4.37
C ILE A 3 9.51 -3.17 4.57
N HIS A 4 8.60 -2.27 4.21
CA HIS A 4 8.78 -0.84 4.46
C HIS A 4 8.82 -0.56 5.96
N LYS A 5 9.68 0.36 6.43
CA LYS A 5 9.87 0.62 7.86
C LYS A 5 8.56 1.00 8.58
N GLU A 6 7.75 1.84 7.94
CA GLU A 6 6.42 2.23 8.44
C GLU A 6 5.45 1.04 8.58
N GLY A 7 5.69 -0.05 7.85
CA GLY A 7 4.85 -1.24 7.90
C GLY A 7 5.01 -2.06 9.18
N TYR A 8 6.15 -1.98 9.88
CA TYR A 8 6.40 -2.84 11.05
C TYR A 8 5.36 -2.61 12.15
N THR A 9 5.05 -1.34 12.45
CA THR A 9 4.07 -0.98 13.49
C THR A 9 2.68 -1.46 13.11
N THR A 10 2.24 -1.21 11.86
CA THR A 10 0.92 -1.64 11.39
C THR A 10 0.78 -3.16 11.34
N ILE A 11 1.82 -3.87 10.90
CA ILE A 11 1.83 -5.35 10.89
C ILE A 11 1.76 -5.89 12.32
N ALA A 12 2.53 -5.33 13.27
CA ALA A 12 2.50 -5.75 14.66
C ALA A 12 1.12 -5.55 15.31
N LEU A 13 0.50 -4.37 15.10
CA LEU A 13 -0.86 -4.11 15.57
C LEU A 13 -1.90 -5.03 14.92
N THR A 14 -1.74 -5.35 13.63
CA THR A 14 -2.61 -6.30 12.93
C THR A 14 -2.50 -7.71 13.52
N ILE A 15 -1.28 -8.17 13.82
CA ILE A 15 -1.06 -9.47 14.48
C ILE A 15 -1.71 -9.49 15.86
N LEU A 16 -1.53 -8.43 16.66
CA LEU A 16 -2.16 -8.32 17.97
C LEU A 16 -3.69 -8.36 17.89
N PHE A 17 -4.27 -7.59 16.96
CA PHE A 17 -5.70 -7.57 16.71
C PHE A 17 -6.22 -8.96 16.32
N ILE A 18 -5.57 -9.62 15.37
CA ILE A 18 -5.89 -10.98 14.94
C ILE A 18 -5.84 -11.94 16.13
N PHE A 19 -4.78 -11.88 16.95
CA PHE A 19 -4.64 -12.75 18.12
C PHE A 19 -5.80 -12.56 19.10
N VAL A 20 -6.11 -11.31 19.48
CA VAL A 20 -7.20 -11.01 20.43
C VAL A 20 -8.55 -11.42 19.87
N LEU A 21 -8.82 -11.14 18.59
CA LEU A 21 -10.08 -11.51 17.94
C LEU A 21 -10.27 -13.04 17.95
N ASN A 22 -9.25 -13.78 17.55
CA ASN A 22 -9.35 -15.24 17.49
C ASN A 22 -9.45 -15.86 18.88
N ALA A 23 -8.68 -15.39 19.86
CA ALA A 23 -8.79 -15.85 21.25
C ALA A 23 -10.17 -15.59 21.84
N PHE A 24 -10.77 -14.42 21.55
CA PHE A 24 -12.13 -14.09 21.99
C PHE A 24 -13.18 -15.03 21.37
N ILE A 25 -13.08 -15.28 20.05
CA ILE A 25 -14.00 -16.18 19.35
C ILE A 25 -13.85 -17.61 19.85
N ASP A 26 -12.63 -18.09 20.06
CA ASP A 26 -12.36 -19.42 20.61
C ASP A 26 -12.87 -19.57 22.04
N TYR A 27 -12.77 -18.54 22.87
CA TYR A 27 -13.30 -18.56 24.24
C TYR A 27 -14.83 -18.54 24.29
N ARG A 28 -15.47 -17.65 23.52
CA ARG A 28 -16.92 -17.40 23.63
C ARG A 28 -17.77 -18.34 22.78
N TYR A 29 -17.24 -18.83 21.66
CA TYR A 29 -17.98 -19.56 20.63
C TYR A 29 -17.28 -20.88 20.26
N TYR A 30 -16.66 -21.57 21.24
CA TYR A 30 -15.89 -22.80 21.01
C TYR A 30 -16.71 -23.90 20.31
N ASP A 31 -18.01 -24.01 20.60
CA ASP A 31 -18.94 -24.99 20.02
C ASP A 31 -19.29 -24.72 18.54
N ILE A 32 -19.17 -23.47 18.08
CA ILE A 32 -19.62 -23.06 16.73
C ILE A 32 -18.43 -23.17 15.75
N ILE A 33 -18.16 -24.40 15.31
CA ILE A 33 -16.99 -24.73 14.48
C ILE A 33 -16.91 -23.90 13.20
N TRP A 34 -18.02 -23.75 12.46
CA TRP A 34 -18.02 -23.03 11.17
C TRP A 34 -17.66 -21.54 11.33
N LEU A 35 -18.12 -20.91 12.42
CA LEU A 35 -17.85 -19.50 12.71
C LEU A 35 -16.37 -19.28 12.97
N ARG A 36 -15.74 -20.17 13.75
CA ARG A 36 -14.29 -20.12 14.03
C ARG A 36 -13.47 -20.19 12.74
N TRP A 37 -13.78 -21.16 11.87
CA TRP A 37 -13.11 -21.29 10.59
C TRP A 37 -13.29 -20.08 9.69
N LEU A 38 -14.49 -19.48 9.66
CA LEU A 38 -14.74 -18.26 8.90
C LEU A 38 -13.84 -17.10 9.40
N ILE A 39 -13.73 -16.92 10.71
CA ILE A 39 -12.90 -15.88 11.31
C ILE A 39 -11.40 -16.16 11.08
N TYR A 40 -10.96 -17.42 11.13
CA TYR A 40 -9.57 -17.77 10.81
C TYR A 40 -9.22 -17.43 9.35
N VAL A 41 -10.09 -17.78 8.40
CA VAL A 41 -9.89 -17.45 6.98
C VAL A 41 -9.85 -15.94 6.79
N PHE A 42 -10.79 -15.20 7.39
CA PHE A 42 -10.82 -13.75 7.29
C PHE A 42 -9.57 -13.09 7.90
N SER A 43 -9.14 -13.56 9.08
CA SER A 43 -7.93 -13.09 9.75
C SER A 43 -6.69 -13.35 8.91
N PHE A 44 -6.59 -14.52 8.29
CA PHE A 44 -5.49 -14.86 7.40
C PHE A 44 -5.45 -13.96 6.16
N LEU A 45 -6.61 -13.75 5.51
CA LEU A 45 -6.71 -12.85 4.36
C LEU A 45 -6.33 -11.42 4.72
N LEU A 46 -6.80 -10.91 5.86
CA LEU A 46 -6.42 -9.58 6.36
C LEU A 46 -4.90 -9.47 6.55
N PHE A 47 -4.29 -10.46 7.20
CA PHE A 47 -2.84 -10.48 7.41
C PHE A 47 -2.07 -10.45 6.08
N VAL A 48 -2.47 -11.29 5.12
CA VAL A 48 -1.84 -11.33 3.80
C VAL A 48 -1.95 -9.99 3.08
N ILE A 49 -3.12 -9.34 3.11
CA ILE A 49 -3.33 -8.02 2.48
C ILE A 49 -2.42 -6.97 3.12
N VAL A 50 -2.36 -6.91 4.46
CA VAL A 50 -1.51 -5.93 5.16
C VAL A 50 -0.03 -6.15 4.85
N VAL A 51 0.45 -7.40 4.88
CA VAL A 51 1.84 -7.70 4.52
C VAL A 51 2.13 -7.35 3.06
N GLN A 52 1.21 -7.64 2.14
CA GLN A 52 1.36 -7.28 0.72
C GLN A 52 1.35 -5.77 0.50
N PHE A 53 0.55 -5.01 1.26
CA PHE A 53 0.51 -3.55 1.15
C PHE A 53 1.87 -2.92 1.49
N PHE A 54 2.52 -3.38 2.58
CA PHE A 54 3.78 -2.82 3.08
C PHE A 54 5.05 -3.44 2.46
N ARG A 55 4.89 -4.28 1.44
CA ARG A 55 6.03 -4.89 0.77
C ARG A 55 6.87 -3.87 0.03
N SER A 56 8.18 -4.08 0.03
CA SER A 56 9.16 -3.25 -0.67
C SER A 56 10.12 -4.15 -1.47
N PRO A 57 9.78 -4.51 -2.72
CA PRO A 57 10.68 -5.24 -3.59
C PRO A 57 11.83 -4.35 -4.06
N ARG A 58 12.98 -4.96 -4.35
CA ARG A 58 14.07 -4.26 -5.04
C ARG A 58 13.64 -4.01 -6.49
N ARG A 59 13.87 -2.79 -6.97
CA ARG A 59 13.62 -2.41 -8.37
C ARG A 59 14.90 -1.93 -9.02
N LEU A 60 14.98 -2.15 -10.32
CA LEU A 60 15.98 -1.53 -11.19
C LEU A 60 15.32 -0.31 -11.81
N PHE A 61 15.99 0.84 -11.73
CA PHE A 61 15.52 2.09 -12.31
C PHE A 61 16.48 2.52 -13.43
N SER A 62 15.93 3.06 -14.50
CA SER A 62 16.68 3.76 -15.54
C SER A 62 16.81 5.22 -15.17
N PHE A 63 18.02 5.65 -14.81
CA PHE A 63 18.30 7.04 -14.44
C PHE A 63 18.78 7.86 -15.64
N GLY A 64 18.42 9.15 -15.68
CA GLY A 64 18.89 10.11 -16.68
C GLY A 64 18.36 11.51 -16.38
N GLU A 65 19.13 12.56 -16.71
CA GLU A 65 18.78 13.95 -16.37
C GLU A 65 17.51 14.45 -17.08
N ALA A 66 17.24 13.93 -18.28
CA ALA A 66 16.04 14.27 -19.06
C ALA A 66 14.87 13.29 -18.86
N LEU A 67 14.97 12.36 -17.90
CA LEU A 67 13.94 11.33 -17.66
C LEU A 67 13.11 11.66 -16.42
N VAL A 68 11.79 11.53 -16.57
CA VAL A 68 10.84 11.49 -15.44
C VAL A 68 10.48 10.03 -15.20
N ILE A 69 10.89 9.47 -14.07
CA ILE A 69 10.68 8.06 -13.74
C ILE A 69 9.30 7.90 -13.09
N CYS A 70 8.60 6.82 -13.40
CA CYS A 70 7.33 6.51 -12.73
C CYS A 70 7.52 6.38 -11.21
N PRO A 71 6.82 7.18 -10.39
CA PRO A 71 7.04 7.23 -8.95
C PRO A 71 6.41 6.07 -8.17
N ALA A 72 5.45 5.34 -8.77
CA ALA A 72 4.61 4.36 -8.08
C ALA A 72 4.28 3.15 -8.97
N ASP A 73 3.90 2.02 -8.37
CA ASP A 73 3.34 0.90 -9.13
C ASP A 73 1.84 1.09 -9.33
N GLY A 74 1.41 1.10 -10.59
CA GLY A 74 0.00 1.24 -10.87
C GLY A 74 -0.32 1.29 -12.34
N LYS A 75 -1.58 1.60 -12.61
CA LYS A 75 -2.06 1.86 -13.95
C LYS A 75 -2.15 3.36 -14.15
N VAL A 76 -1.59 3.87 -15.24
CA VAL A 76 -1.85 5.25 -15.66
C VAL A 76 -3.32 5.31 -16.09
N VAL A 77 -4.10 6.15 -15.42
CA VAL A 77 -5.55 6.27 -15.63
C VAL A 77 -5.94 7.59 -16.28
N VAL A 78 -5.11 8.62 -16.16
CA VAL A 78 -5.35 9.94 -16.75
C VAL A 78 -4.03 10.54 -17.22
N ILE A 79 -4.04 11.13 -18.41
CA ILE A 79 -3.01 12.02 -18.92
C ILE A 79 -3.73 13.19 -19.60
N GLU A 80 -3.82 14.33 -18.94
CA GLU A 80 -4.58 15.49 -19.45
C GLU A 80 -4.03 16.82 -18.93
N GLU A 81 -4.42 17.92 -19.57
CA GLU A 81 -4.11 19.27 -19.09
C GLU A 81 -5.17 19.70 -18.08
N THR A 82 -4.76 20.05 -16.86
CA THR A 82 -5.64 20.53 -15.79
C THR A 82 -5.07 21.79 -15.15
N GLU A 83 -5.93 22.58 -14.52
CA GLU A 83 -5.49 23.67 -13.65
C GLU A 83 -5.02 23.09 -12.31
N GLU A 84 -3.76 23.32 -11.95
CA GLU A 84 -3.15 22.88 -10.69
C GLU A 84 -3.29 24.01 -9.67
N LEU A 85 -4.06 23.80 -8.60
CA LEU A 85 -4.50 24.86 -7.70
C LEU A 85 -3.66 25.03 -6.42
N GLU A 86 -2.84 24.04 -6.07
CA GLU A 86 -2.15 23.96 -4.79
C GLU A 86 -0.80 24.70 -4.80
N TYR A 87 0.04 24.45 -5.80
CA TYR A 87 1.41 24.98 -5.85
C TYR A 87 1.60 26.00 -6.96
N PHE A 88 1.31 25.62 -8.21
CA PHE A 88 1.59 26.42 -9.40
C PHE A 88 0.49 27.43 -9.72
N LYS A 89 -0.78 27.14 -9.41
CA LYS A 89 -1.95 28.00 -9.68
C LYS A 89 -2.08 28.35 -11.17
N ASP A 90 -1.76 27.41 -12.04
CA ASP A 90 -1.80 27.53 -13.50
C ASP A 90 -2.10 26.19 -14.20
N LYS A 91 -2.13 26.17 -15.54
CA LYS A 91 -2.36 24.95 -16.32
C LYS A 91 -1.11 24.07 -16.39
N ARG A 92 -1.27 22.78 -16.09
CA ARG A 92 -0.21 21.76 -16.11
C ARG A 92 -0.70 20.46 -16.72
N LEU A 93 0.23 19.66 -17.24
CA LEU A 93 -0.03 18.28 -17.62
C LEU A 93 -0.09 17.42 -16.35
N GLN A 94 -1.24 16.81 -16.08
CA GLN A 94 -1.44 15.84 -15.01
C GLN A 94 -1.28 14.42 -15.54
N VAL A 95 -0.55 13.60 -14.78
CA VAL A 95 -0.43 12.16 -15.00
C VAL A 95 -0.87 11.44 -13.73
N SER A 96 -2.02 10.76 -13.78
CA SER A 96 -2.60 10.08 -12.62
C SER A 96 -2.33 8.58 -12.67
N ILE A 97 -1.77 8.04 -11.59
CA ILE A 97 -1.45 6.62 -11.43
C ILE A 97 -2.35 6.04 -10.36
N PHE A 98 -3.16 5.05 -10.73
CA PHE A 98 -4.00 4.30 -9.80
C PHE A 98 -3.24 3.11 -9.21
N MET A 99 -3.07 3.10 -7.89
CA MET A 99 -2.49 1.99 -7.14
C MET A 99 -3.60 1.07 -6.61
N SER A 100 -3.71 -0.14 -7.15
CA SER A 100 -4.58 -1.18 -6.60
C SER A 100 -4.01 -1.79 -5.31
N PRO A 101 -4.82 -2.42 -4.43
CA PRO A 101 -4.35 -3.05 -3.19
C PRO A 101 -3.22 -4.07 -3.34
N VAL A 102 -3.04 -4.65 -4.53
CA VAL A 102 -1.97 -5.61 -4.83
C VAL A 102 -0.67 -4.95 -5.31
N ASN A 103 -0.70 -3.65 -5.64
CA ASN A 103 0.50 -2.91 -6.02
C ASN A 103 1.37 -2.60 -4.79
N VAL A 104 2.62 -2.24 -5.04
CA VAL A 104 3.50 -1.72 -3.99
C VAL A 104 3.08 -0.30 -3.66
N HIS A 105 2.58 -0.06 -2.45
CA HIS A 105 2.10 1.25 -1.99
C HIS A 105 3.25 2.11 -1.46
N ILE A 106 4.23 2.36 -2.33
CA ILE A 106 5.39 3.22 -2.04
C ILE A 106 5.47 4.23 -3.17
N ASN A 107 5.30 5.50 -2.83
CA ASN A 107 5.55 6.62 -3.73
C ASN A 107 7.01 7.07 -3.59
N ARG A 108 7.69 7.23 -4.72
CA ARG A 108 9.07 7.71 -4.81
C ARG A 108 9.11 9.05 -5.54
N ASN A 109 10.24 9.74 -5.46
CA ASN A 109 10.47 10.93 -6.26
C ASN A 109 10.70 10.54 -7.74
N PRO A 110 9.97 11.12 -8.69
CA PRO A 110 10.11 10.81 -10.11
C PRO A 110 11.35 11.46 -10.76
N ILE A 111 11.90 12.49 -10.12
CA ILE A 111 13.08 13.25 -10.54
C ILE A 111 14.00 13.53 -9.34
N SER A 112 15.26 13.86 -9.62
CA SER A 112 16.19 14.41 -8.63
C SER A 112 15.89 15.89 -8.39
N GLY A 113 15.96 16.33 -7.14
CA GLY A 113 15.73 17.74 -6.80
C GLY A 113 15.74 18.00 -5.30
N LEU A 114 15.67 19.28 -4.93
CA LEU A 114 15.48 19.72 -3.55
C LEU A 114 14.00 20.05 -3.34
N VAL A 115 13.37 19.40 -2.36
CA VAL A 115 12.00 19.73 -1.94
C VAL A 115 12.03 21.09 -1.24
N LYS A 116 11.17 22.02 -1.64
CA LYS A 116 11.03 23.36 -1.07
C LYS A 116 9.59 23.62 -0.63
#